data_AF-A0A1D2IB85-F1
#
_entry.id   AF-A0A1D2IB85-F1
#
_cell.length_a   1.000
_cell.length_b   1.000
_cell.length_c   1.000
_cell.angle_alpha   90.00
_cell.angle_beta   90.00
_cell.angle_gamma   90.00
#
_symmetry.space_group_name_H-M   'P 1'
#
loop_
_entity.id
_entity.type
_entity.pdbx_description
1 polymer ?
#
loop_
_entity_poly.entity_id
_entity_poly.type
_entity_poly.pdbx_seq_one_letter_code
_entity_poly.pdbx_strand_id
1 'polypeptide(L)'
;MARPDVVAHCHSVHGRALAALGDLLDPISQESCACYEDHTLYNTCSGVTVDAHEGRRIAAVLGLRKALVLRHHGLLTVGDSVDAAAWWFVSTERSCQVQLGAKAAGRPVLIDHRQAVATREQLGGDLVAWINYQPMWRDIGRSEPDLLT
;
A
#
# COMPACT_ATOMS: atom_id res chain seq x y z
N MET A 1 -4.70 6.31 20.46
CA MET A 1 -5.88 5.45 20.27
C MET A 1 -5.62 4.63 19.01
N ALA A 2 -5.73 3.30 19.05
CA ALA A 2 -5.63 2.48 17.85
C ALA A 2 -6.85 2.77 16.94
N ARG A 3 -6.65 2.92 15.63
CA ARG A 3 -7.76 3.14 14.68
C ARG A 3 -8.57 1.84 14.51
N PRO A 4 -9.90 1.90 14.32
CA PRO A 4 -10.74 0.72 14.10
C PRO A 4 -10.64 0.13 12.68
N ASP A 5 -9.63 0.48 11.91
CA ASP A 5 -9.55 0.11 10.49
C ASP A 5 -9.12 -1.34 10.29
N VAL A 6 -9.44 -1.84 9.11
CA VAL A 6 -8.98 -3.14 8.64
C VAL A 6 -7.57 -3.02 8.10
N VAL A 7 -6.72 -4.01 8.38
CA VAL A 7 -5.32 -4.04 7.98
C VAL A 7 -5.08 -5.18 6.98
N ALA A 8 -4.34 -4.89 5.91
CA ALA A 8 -3.78 -5.91 5.02
C ALA A 8 -2.24 -5.82 5.05
N HIS A 9 -1.58 -6.96 5.21
CA HIS A 9 -0.13 -7.07 5.23
C HIS A 9 0.30 -8.36 4.53
N CYS A 10 1.33 -8.27 3.69
CA CYS A 10 1.94 -9.41 3.04
C CYS A 10 3.39 -9.11 2.66
N HIS A 11 4.19 -10.18 2.55
CA HIS A 11 5.58 -10.18 2.12
C HIS A 11 5.67 -10.28 0.60
N SER A 12 4.94 -9.39 -0.09
CA SER A 12 4.86 -9.36 -1.54
C SER A 12 6.21 -9.00 -2.19
N VAL A 13 6.44 -9.52 -3.40
CA VAL A 13 7.77 -9.50 -4.04
C VAL A 13 8.26 -8.07 -4.29
N HIS A 14 7.43 -7.23 -4.90
CA HIS A 14 7.84 -5.88 -5.29
C HIS A 14 7.81 -4.90 -4.12
N GLY A 15 6.84 -5.04 -3.22
CA GLY A 15 6.76 -4.30 -1.97
C GLY A 15 7.99 -4.52 -1.10
N ARG A 16 8.46 -5.77 -0.98
CA ARG A 16 9.74 -6.08 -0.31
C ARG A 16 10.95 -5.50 -1.03
N ALA A 17 10.98 -5.59 -2.36
CA ALA A 17 12.08 -5.05 -3.14
C ALA A 17 12.20 -3.52 -2.98
N LEU A 18 11.08 -2.78 -3.05
CA LEU A 18 11.06 -1.34 -2.79
C LEU A 18 11.42 -1.04 -1.32
N ALA A 19 10.86 -1.78 -0.37
CA ALA A 19 11.16 -1.62 1.06
C ALA A 19 12.63 -1.90 1.39
N ALA A 20 13.33 -2.72 0.62
CA ALA A 20 14.76 -2.96 0.78
C ALA A 20 15.61 -1.74 0.39
N LEU A 21 15.12 -0.89 -0.52
CA LEU A 21 15.74 0.38 -0.89
C LEU A 21 15.52 1.46 0.18
N GLY A 22 14.49 1.30 1.03
CA GLY A 22 14.07 2.34 1.97
C GLY A 22 13.35 3.50 1.28
N ASP A 23 12.81 3.27 0.08
CA ASP A 23 12.10 4.26 -0.71
C ASP A 23 10.60 4.23 -0.43
N LEU A 24 9.97 5.39 -0.64
CA LEU A 24 8.52 5.53 -0.77
C LEU A 24 8.09 5.36 -2.23
N LEU A 25 6.77 5.34 -2.45
CA LEU A 25 6.24 5.39 -3.81
C LEU A 25 6.46 6.78 -4.41
N ASP A 26 7.12 6.81 -5.56
CA ASP A 26 7.28 8.01 -6.37
C ASP A 26 5.98 8.22 -7.18
N PRO A 27 5.50 9.47 -7.36
CA PRO A 27 4.31 9.76 -8.17
C PRO A 27 4.64 9.66 -9.66
N ILE A 28 4.74 8.43 -10.18
CA ILE A 28 5.13 8.15 -11.58
C ILE A 28 3.98 7.59 -12.43
N SER A 29 2.87 7.23 -11.79
CA SER A 29 1.62 6.77 -12.40
C SER A 29 0.41 7.26 -11.59
N GLN A 30 -0.79 7.24 -12.17
CA GLN A 30 -2.00 7.63 -11.46
C GLN A 30 -2.27 6.76 -10.23
N GLU A 31 -1.96 5.47 -10.32
CA GLU A 31 -2.09 4.50 -9.21
C GLU A 31 -1.13 4.84 -8.08
N SER A 32 0.13 5.17 -8.38
CA SER A 32 1.07 5.63 -7.35
C SER A 32 0.61 6.95 -6.69
N CYS A 33 -0.04 7.82 -7.46
CA CYS A 33 -0.62 9.07 -6.95
C CYS A 33 -1.78 8.82 -5.98
N ALA A 34 -2.50 7.71 -6.06
CA ALA A 34 -3.56 7.38 -5.10
C ALA A 34 -3.06 7.29 -3.65
N CYS A 35 -1.76 7.01 -3.45
CA CYS A 35 -1.11 7.03 -2.15
C CYS A 35 -0.28 8.30 -1.87
N TYR A 36 -0.18 9.26 -2.80
CA TYR A 36 0.76 10.38 -2.70
C TYR A 36 0.60 11.19 -1.39
N GLU A 37 1.67 11.32 -0.61
CA GLU A 37 1.68 11.89 0.76
C GLU A 37 0.80 11.17 1.81
N ASP A 38 0.07 10.13 1.41
CA ASP A 38 -0.79 9.30 2.26
C ASP A 38 -0.17 7.93 2.55
N HIS A 39 1.17 7.86 2.50
CA HIS A 39 1.95 6.69 2.88
C HIS A 39 3.26 7.13 3.56
N THR A 40 3.88 6.23 4.32
CA THR A 40 5.10 6.54 5.06
C THR A 40 6.04 5.34 5.19
N LEU A 41 7.22 5.56 5.76
CA LEU A 41 8.29 4.57 5.88
C LEU A 41 8.51 4.26 7.36
N TYR A 42 8.38 3.00 7.72
CA TYR A 42 8.89 2.48 8.97
C TYR A 42 10.35 2.05 8.77
N ASN A 43 11.27 2.88 9.25
CA ASN A 43 12.70 2.73 8.99
C ASN A 43 13.45 1.90 10.05
N THR A 44 12.73 1.29 10.99
CA THR A 44 13.33 0.47 12.06
C THR A 44 13.14 -1.01 11.71
N CYS A 45 14.19 -1.81 11.86
CA CYS A 45 14.10 -3.27 11.75
C CYS A 45 14.50 -3.87 13.09
N SER A 46 13.53 -4.45 13.80
CA SER A 46 13.71 -5.08 15.11
C SER A 46 14.01 -6.59 15.01
N GLY A 47 14.11 -7.14 13.79
CA GLY A 47 14.21 -8.58 13.54
C GLY A 47 12.83 -9.25 13.41
N VAL A 48 12.78 -10.56 13.65
CA VAL A 48 11.54 -11.37 13.49
C VAL A 48 10.62 -11.29 14.72
N THR A 49 11.12 -10.77 15.84
CA THR A 49 10.37 -10.73 17.10
C THR A 49 9.23 -9.74 17.03
N VAL A 50 8.00 -10.25 16.98
CA VAL A 50 6.78 -9.44 17.11
C VAL A 50 6.54 -9.18 18.59
N ASP A 51 6.84 -7.97 19.05
CA ASP A 51 6.44 -7.50 20.38
C ASP A 51 5.30 -6.47 20.29
N ALA A 52 4.49 -6.35 21.34
CA ALA A 52 3.35 -5.43 21.35
C ALA A 52 3.76 -3.93 21.29
N HIS A 53 5.00 -3.60 21.67
CA HIS A 53 5.55 -2.26 21.47
C HIS A 53 5.87 -1.99 20.00
N GLU A 54 6.27 -3.00 19.22
CA GLU A 54 6.48 -2.86 17.78
C GLU A 54 5.18 -2.50 17.06
N GLY A 55 4.09 -3.22 17.35
CA GLY A 55 2.77 -2.88 16.83
C GLY A 55 2.36 -1.43 17.15
N ARG A 56 2.65 -0.96 18.37
CA ARG A 56 2.39 0.44 18.77
C ARG A 56 3.28 1.44 18.01
N ARG A 57 4.55 1.12 17.78
CA ARG A 57 5.47 1.96 17.00
C ARG A 57 5.02 2.04 15.54
N ILE A 58 4.66 0.91 14.94
CA ILE A 58 4.12 0.83 13.57
C ILE A 58 2.86 1.69 13.46
N ALA A 59 1.90 1.52 14.38
CA ALA A 59 0.68 2.33 14.38
C ALA A 59 0.97 3.84 14.56
N ALA A 60 1.92 4.20 15.41
CA ALA A 60 2.32 5.60 15.61
C ALA A 60 2.96 6.21 14.36
N VAL A 61 3.82 5.45 13.66
CA VAL A 61 4.47 5.92 12.42
C VAL A 61 3.46 6.03 11.28
N LEU A 62 2.58 5.02 11.12
CA LEU A 62 1.49 5.06 10.14
C LEU A 62 0.62 6.32 10.34
N GLY A 63 0.23 6.59 11.58
CA GLY A 63 -0.59 7.76 11.92
C GLY A 63 -1.95 7.70 11.23
N LEU A 64 -2.27 8.72 10.41
CA LEU A 64 -3.51 8.79 9.65
C LEU A 64 -3.39 8.26 8.21
N ARG A 65 -2.23 7.76 7.82
CA ARG A 65 -1.95 7.36 6.44
C ARG A 65 -2.56 6.02 6.07
N LYS A 66 -2.73 5.76 4.78
CA LYS A 66 -3.33 4.50 4.28
C LYS A 66 -2.32 3.39 4.00
N ALA A 67 -1.04 3.71 3.85
CA ALA A 67 0.00 2.71 3.57
C ALA A 67 1.30 2.97 4.33
N LEU A 68 2.01 1.89 4.62
CA LEU A 68 3.30 1.89 5.30
C LEU A 68 4.25 0.94 4.57
N VAL A 69 5.39 1.47 4.15
CA VAL A 69 6.53 0.68 3.71
C VAL A 69 7.32 0.29 4.95
N LEU A 70 7.43 -1.00 5.23
CA LEU A 70 8.20 -1.55 6.34
C LEU A 70 9.58 -1.93 5.83
N ARG A 71 10.62 -1.14 6.14
CA ARG A 71 11.97 -1.36 5.60
C ARG A 71 12.46 -2.79 5.88
N HIS A 72 13.00 -3.43 4.84
CA HIS A 72 13.43 -4.85 4.84
C HIS A 72 12.31 -5.89 5.05
N HIS A 73 11.04 -5.50 5.11
CA HIS A 73 9.95 -6.39 5.51
C HIS A 73 8.82 -6.47 4.46
N GLY A 74 8.28 -5.34 3.99
CA GLY A 74 7.20 -5.36 2.99
C GLY A 74 6.23 -4.19 3.15
N LEU A 75 4.96 -4.43 2.83
CA LEU A 75 3.91 -3.41 2.84
C LEU A 75 2.86 -3.71 3.91
N LEU A 76 2.28 -2.66 4.48
CA LEU A 76 1.08 -2.71 5.30
C LEU A 76 0.14 -1.61 4.81
N THR A 77 -1.12 -1.95 4.57
CA THR A 77 -2.16 -1.00 4.16
C THR A 77 -3.36 -1.10 5.08
N VAL A 78 -4.14 -0.03 5.12
CA VAL A 78 -5.32 0.10 5.99
C VAL A 78 -6.46 0.74 5.23
N GLY A 79 -7.69 0.36 5.57
CA GLY A 79 -8.92 0.93 5.00
C GLY A 79 -10.13 0.71 5.89
N ASP A 80 -11.22 1.40 5.60
CA ASP A 80 -12.49 1.32 6.31
C ASP A 80 -13.21 -0.04 6.21
N SER A 81 -12.74 -0.90 5.31
CA SER A 81 -13.29 -2.22 5.00
C SER A 81 -12.18 -3.18 4.57
N VAL A 82 -12.46 -4.48 4.60
CA VAL A 82 -11.54 -5.53 4.11
C VAL A 82 -11.19 -5.28 2.65
N ASP A 83 -12.19 -5.00 1.82
CA ASP A 83 -12.06 -4.71 0.40
C ASP A 83 -11.14 -3.49 0.14
N ALA A 84 -11.36 -2.39 0.86
CA ALA A 84 -10.54 -1.18 0.71
C ALA A 84 -9.08 -1.45 1.13
N ALA A 85 -8.86 -2.07 2.29
CA ALA A 85 -7.52 -2.43 2.77
C ALA A 85 -6.79 -3.36 1.79
N ALA A 86 -7.50 -4.37 1.25
CA ALA A 86 -6.97 -5.31 0.27
C ALA A 86 -6.66 -4.64 -1.06
N TRP A 87 -7.52 -3.75 -1.55
CA TRP A 87 -7.24 -2.99 -2.78
C TRP A 87 -6.05 -2.07 -2.63
N TRP A 88 -5.93 -1.35 -1.50
CA TRP A 88 -4.75 -0.55 -1.24
C TRP A 88 -3.49 -1.40 -1.29
N PHE A 89 -3.52 -2.61 -0.72
CA PHE A 89 -2.39 -3.53 -0.81
C PHE A 89 -2.04 -3.88 -2.25
N VAL A 90 -3.03 -4.32 -3.04
CA VAL A 90 -2.86 -4.71 -4.45
C VAL A 90 -2.34 -3.55 -5.30
N SER A 91 -2.93 -2.37 -5.14
CA SER A 91 -2.55 -1.16 -5.89
C SER A 91 -1.11 -0.74 -5.53
N THR A 92 -0.78 -0.67 -4.25
CA THR A 92 0.57 -0.31 -3.77
C THR A 92 1.61 -1.32 -4.25
N GLU A 93 1.34 -2.63 -4.20
CA GLU A 93 2.26 -3.66 -4.73
C GLU A 93 2.53 -3.47 -6.23
N ARG A 94 1.48 -3.24 -7.02
CA ARG A 94 1.60 -2.96 -8.46
C ARG A 94 2.38 -1.66 -8.73
N SER A 95 2.16 -0.61 -7.94
CA SER A 95 2.95 0.62 -8.04
C SER A 95 4.42 0.38 -7.71
N CYS A 96 4.73 -0.47 -6.72
CA CYS A 96 6.11 -0.87 -6.42
C CYS A 96 6.75 -1.57 -7.63
N GLN A 97 6.01 -2.49 -8.27
CA GLN A 97 6.47 -3.19 -9.47
C GLN A 97 6.82 -2.22 -10.60
N VAL A 98 5.92 -1.27 -10.89
CA VAL A 98 6.12 -0.25 -11.93
C VAL A 98 7.32 0.63 -11.61
N GLN A 99 7.45 1.11 -10.37
CA GLN A 99 8.56 1.98 -9.97
C GLN A 99 9.92 1.29 -10.04
N LEU A 100 10.00 0.04 -9.60
CA LEU A 100 11.23 -0.75 -9.71
C LEU A 100 11.60 -0.98 -11.19
N GLY A 101 10.61 -1.31 -12.02
CA GLY A 101 10.82 -1.47 -13.47
C GLY A 101 11.28 -0.17 -14.13
N ALA A 102 10.67 0.97 -13.78
CA ALA A 102 11.04 2.28 -14.30
C ALA A 102 12.46 2.67 -13.87
N LYS A 103 12.82 2.47 -12.59
CA LYS A 103 14.18 2.72 -12.07
C LYS A 103 15.23 1.83 -12.73
N ALA A 104 14.89 0.58 -13.07
CA ALA A 104 15.78 -0.31 -13.80
C ALA A 104 15.99 0.13 -15.26
N ALA A 105 14.95 0.67 -15.91
CA ALA A 105 15.01 1.15 -17.29
C ALA A 105 15.67 2.54 -17.42
N GLY A 106 15.63 3.37 -16.37
CA GLY A 106 16.22 4.71 -16.38
C GLY A 106 15.77 5.56 -15.19
N ARG A 107 15.85 6.89 -15.35
CA ARG A 107 15.39 7.85 -14.33
C ARG A 107 13.92 8.18 -14.57
N PRO A 108 12.99 7.85 -13.65
CA PRO A 108 11.58 8.20 -13.82
C PRO A 108 11.36 9.71 -13.89
N VAL A 109 10.35 10.12 -14.67
CA VAL A 109 9.82 11.48 -14.66
C VAL A 109 8.66 11.50 -13.68
N LEU A 110 8.72 12.40 -12.69
CA LEU A 110 7.69 12.51 -11.67
C LEU A 110 6.52 13.37 -12.18
N ILE A 111 5.30 12.95 -11.85
CA ILE A 111 4.10 13.78 -11.94
C ILE A 111 4.29 14.95 -10.96
N ASP A 112 3.99 16.17 -11.41
CA ASP A 112 4.17 17.35 -10.57
C ASP A 112 3.24 17.31 -9.35
N HIS A 113 3.65 18.01 -8.28
CA HIS A 113 2.93 17.99 -7.02
C HIS A 113 1.44 18.32 -7.15
N ARG A 114 1.08 19.33 -7.95
CA ARG A 114 -0.32 19.75 -8.10
C ARG A 114 -1.14 18.67 -8.80
N GLN A 115 -0.58 18.07 -9.84
CA GLN A 115 -1.21 16.96 -10.55
C GLN A 115 -1.32 15.71 -9.65
N ALA A 116 -0.27 15.36 -8.90
CA ALA A 116 -0.26 14.21 -8.01
C ALA A 116 -1.32 14.34 -6.89
N VAL A 117 -1.44 15.54 -6.29
CA VAL A 117 -2.50 15.84 -5.31
C VAL A 117 -3.89 15.74 -5.94
N ALA A 118 -4.10 16.36 -7.11
CA ALA A 118 -5.41 16.30 -7.78
C ALA A 118 -5.81 14.86 -8.15
N THR A 119 -4.86 14.04 -8.61
CA THR A 119 -5.10 12.62 -8.87
C THR A 119 -5.40 11.84 -7.58
N ARG A 120 -4.69 12.12 -6.48
CA ARG A 120 -4.99 11.53 -5.17
C ARG A 120 -6.41 11.86 -4.71
N GLU A 121 -6.86 13.10 -4.86
CA GLU A 121 -8.21 13.51 -4.46
C GLU A 121 -9.30 12.76 -5.22
N GLN A 122 -9.02 12.36 -6.46
CA GLN A 122 -9.96 11.58 -7.28
C GLN A 122 -9.90 10.08 -6.99
N LEU A 123 -8.71 9.53 -6.71
CA LEU A 123 -8.48 8.08 -6.67
C LEU A 123 -8.21 7.51 -5.27
N GLY A 124 -7.83 8.34 -4.30
CA GLY A 124 -7.30 7.94 -3.00
C GLY A 124 -8.33 7.69 -1.90
N GLY A 125 -9.63 7.70 -2.23
CA GLY A 125 -10.71 7.46 -1.27
C GLY A 125 -11.09 5.98 -1.14
N ASP A 126 -11.48 5.55 0.06
CA ASP A 126 -11.78 4.13 0.35
C ASP A 126 -12.98 3.60 -0.44
N LEU A 127 -13.97 4.44 -0.79
CA LEU A 127 -15.04 4.06 -1.71
C LEU A 127 -14.49 3.66 -3.09
N VAL A 128 -13.50 4.39 -3.60
CA VAL A 128 -12.85 4.07 -4.89
C VAL A 128 -12.09 2.76 -4.75
N ALA A 129 -11.39 2.54 -3.63
CA ALA A 129 -10.71 1.28 -3.36
C ALA A 129 -11.68 0.10 -3.32
N TRP A 130 -12.78 0.24 -2.58
CA TRP A 130 -13.83 -0.76 -2.51
C TRP A 130 -14.37 -1.11 -3.90
N ILE A 131 -14.69 -0.11 -4.73
CA ILE A 131 -15.20 -0.30 -6.11
C ILE A 131 -14.17 -1.09 -6.95
N ASN A 132 -12.90 -0.73 -6.88
CA ASN A 132 -11.84 -1.38 -7.65
C ASN A 132 -11.51 -2.80 -7.17
N TYR A 133 -11.80 -3.12 -5.91
CA TYR A 133 -11.67 -4.48 -5.41
C TYR A 133 -12.76 -5.42 -5.96
N GLN A 134 -13.96 -4.90 -6.22
CA GLN A 134 -15.13 -5.73 -6.55
C GLN A 134 -14.94 -6.69 -7.73
N PRO A 135 -14.27 -6.33 -8.85
CA PRO A 135 -13.98 -7.27 -9.92
C PRO A 135 -13.11 -8.45 -9.46
N MET A 136 -12.10 -8.21 -8.61
CA MET A 136 -11.24 -9.26 -8.07
C MET A 136 -12.01 -10.17 -7.13
N TRP A 137 -12.83 -9.59 -6.25
CA TRP A 137 -13.70 -10.36 -5.37
C TRP A 137 -14.65 -11.28 -6.14
N ARG A 138 -15.31 -10.76 -7.18
CA ARG A 138 -16.21 -11.56 -8.03
C ARG A 138 -15.48 -12.65 -8.78
N ASP A 139 -14.25 -12.40 -9.23
CA ASP A 139 -13.44 -13.40 -9.93
C ASP A 139 -13.04 -14.53 -8.97
N ILE A 140 -12.49 -14.17 -7.80
CA ILE A 140 -12.13 -15.12 -6.74
C ILE A 140 -13.34 -15.96 -6.31
N GLY A 141 -14.49 -15.32 -6.08
CA GLY A 141 -15.71 -16.04 -5.69
C GLY A 141 -16.25 -16.98 -6.78
N ARG A 142 -15.89 -16.76 -8.04
CA ARG A 142 -16.22 -17.68 -9.15
C ARG A 142 -15.19 -18.80 -9.32
N SER A 143 -13.91 -18.50 -9.11
CA SER A 143 -12.82 -19.49 -9.27
C SER A 143 -12.67 -20.40 -8.06
N GLU A 144 -12.98 -19.89 -6.86
CA GLU A 144 -12.81 -20.56 -5.57
C GLU A 144 -14.15 -20.57 -4.80
N PRO A 145 -15.18 -21.31 -5.28
CA PRO A 145 -16.52 -21.27 -4.70
C PRO A 145 -16.57 -21.75 -3.23
N ASP A 146 -15.63 -22.59 -2.82
CA ASP A 146 -15.56 -23.15 -1.48
C ASP A 146 -14.82 -22.22 -0.47
N LEU A 147 -14.28 -21.08 -0.92
CA LEU A 147 -13.48 -20.18 -0.08
C LEU A 147 -14.25 -19.60 1.12
N LEU A 148 -15.58 -19.50 0.99
CA LEU A 148 -16.46 -18.82 1.96
C LEU A 148 -17.42 -19.77 2.69
N THR A 149 -17.25 -21.07 2.51
CA THR A 149 -18.11 -22.13 3.09
C THR A 149 -17.41 -22.92 4.17
#